data_AF-A0A1Y0FXW6-F1
#
_entry.id   AF-A0A1Y0FXW6-F1
#
_cell.length_a   1.000
_cell.length_b   1.000
_cell.length_c   1.000
_cell.angle_alpha   90.00
_cell.angle_beta   90.00
_cell.angle_gamma   90.00
#
_symmetry.space_group_name_H-M   'P 1'
#
loop_
_entity.id
_entity.type
_entity.pdbx_description
1 polymer ?
#
loop_
_entity_poly.entity_id
_entity_poly.type
_entity_poly.pdbx_seq_one_letter_code
_entity_poly.pdbx_strand_id
1 'polypeptide(L)'
;MRKLLFTLAFPALLAACNPSTEDPSNEQANAQAASSSGAIPVTLKQEDGRFQIYRGDQAYFIRGAGGSHNIPLLAASGGNSLRTWGTNDAERILDEAHEHGLTVMMGLRLGHERHGFDYNDEAAVARQKEEVREQVLKYKDHPALLVWGLGNEVDLFYTNTKVWYAIEDIAKMVRELDPNHLITTVTAGIDAEKAQLIMERVPSIDYLSVNIYGGLETLPQTLKDIGWTGAYAVTEWGPTGHWQITRTDWDVPIEQTTTEKAKSYRERYEAGVLGAPDQALGSYAFLWGQKQETTPTWYGMFLESGEATEVVDTMQFLWTGEWPKERAPSIRSFLIDGKRAEESIYLEAGKTYTAQLDAFHPDNEAFTVRWEFLPESTDIRAGGDPEARPKAVEGLIVNDDRKGTLEFKAPEEGGPYRLFAYVTNRFNRAAAANVPFFVR
;
A
#
# COMPACT_ATOMS: atom_id res chain seq x y z
N MET A 1 -82.57 7.65 2.18
CA MET A 1 -82.68 7.97 3.62
C MET A 1 -81.39 7.50 4.27
N ARG A 2 -80.53 8.27 4.93
CA ARG A 2 -80.58 9.57 5.60
C ARG A 2 -79.29 10.35 5.29
N LYS A 3 -79.42 11.68 5.32
CA LYS A 3 -78.36 12.70 5.43
C LYS A 3 -77.71 12.66 6.82
N LEU A 4 -76.43 13.10 6.93
CA LEU A 4 -75.91 14.15 7.83
C LEU A 4 -74.37 14.25 7.59
N LEU A 5 -73.82 15.31 6.97
CA LEU A 5 -73.52 16.70 7.41
C LEU A 5 -72.15 16.88 8.11
N PHE A 6 -71.32 17.71 7.46
CA PHE A 6 -70.32 18.70 7.93
C PHE A 6 -69.19 18.22 8.87
N THR A 7 -67.94 18.63 8.68
CA THR A 7 -67.48 20.03 8.87
C THR A 7 -66.09 20.28 8.23
N LEU A 8 -65.87 21.52 7.78
CA LEU A 8 -64.62 22.09 7.27
C LEU A 8 -63.41 21.98 8.24
N ALA A 9 -62.21 21.86 7.67
CA ALA A 9 -61.04 22.66 8.05
C ALA A 9 -59.94 22.59 6.96
N PHE A 10 -59.55 23.77 6.44
CA PHE A 10 -58.24 23.99 5.80
C PHE A 10 -57.19 24.11 6.93
N PRO A 11 -55.95 23.66 6.72
CA PRO A 11 -54.92 24.68 6.47
C PRO A 11 -53.86 24.27 5.42
N ALA A 12 -53.28 25.31 4.84
CA ALA A 12 -52.01 25.27 4.10
C ALA A 12 -50.84 24.91 5.03
N LEU A 13 -49.78 24.28 4.49
CA LEU A 13 -48.36 24.46 4.81
C LEU A 13 -47.58 23.43 3.96
N LEU A 14 -46.81 23.89 2.97
CA LEU A 14 -45.38 24.22 3.01
C LEU A 14 -44.49 23.03 2.61
N ALA A 15 -43.72 23.27 1.55
CA ALA A 15 -42.63 22.43 1.09
C ALA A 15 -41.56 22.30 2.18
N ALA A 16 -41.11 21.08 2.44
CA ALA A 16 -39.94 20.80 3.24
C ALA A 16 -38.86 20.20 2.33
N CYS A 17 -37.83 21.01 2.07
CA CYS A 17 -36.53 20.53 1.63
C CYS A 17 -35.93 19.67 2.75
N ASN A 18 -35.45 18.47 2.42
CA ASN A 18 -34.54 17.71 3.27
C ASN A 18 -33.12 18.24 3.03
N PRO A 19 -32.42 18.79 4.02
CA PRO A 19 -30.97 18.88 3.97
C PRO A 19 -30.39 17.56 4.50
N SER A 20 -29.65 16.88 3.64
CA SER A 20 -28.61 15.93 4.01
C SER A 20 -27.67 16.61 5.00
N THR A 21 -27.53 16.05 6.19
CA THR A 21 -26.57 16.48 7.20
C THR A 21 -25.17 16.00 6.78
N GLU A 22 -24.50 16.80 5.97
CA GLU A 22 -23.04 16.86 5.98
C GLU A 22 -22.62 17.52 7.29
N ASP A 23 -21.75 16.86 8.05
CA ASP A 23 -21.21 17.38 9.29
C ASP A 23 -20.12 18.43 8.97
N PRO A 24 -20.38 19.74 9.20
CA PRO A 24 -19.44 20.80 8.83
C PRO A 24 -18.21 20.86 9.77
N SER A 25 -18.18 20.02 10.80
CA SER A 25 -17.06 19.96 11.75
C SER A 25 -15.76 19.44 11.13
N ASN A 26 -15.83 18.67 10.03
CA ASN A 26 -14.65 18.06 9.42
C ASN A 26 -13.91 19.02 8.46
N GLU A 27 -14.62 19.90 7.73
CA GLU A 27 -13.99 20.91 6.86
C GLU A 27 -13.37 22.06 7.67
N GLN A 28 -14.02 22.48 8.76
CA GLN A 28 -13.50 23.57 9.59
C GLN A 28 -12.30 23.12 10.46
N ALA A 29 -12.27 21.87 10.91
CA ALA A 29 -11.11 21.32 11.62
C ALA A 29 -9.86 21.21 10.72
N ASN A 30 -10.04 20.79 9.46
CA ASN A 30 -8.93 20.72 8.50
C ASN A 30 -8.40 22.09 8.09
N ALA A 31 -9.26 23.10 7.97
CA ALA A 31 -8.84 24.47 7.66
C ALA A 31 -8.08 25.16 8.83
N GLN A 32 -8.35 24.77 10.08
CA GLN A 32 -7.74 25.39 11.26
C GLN A 32 -6.36 24.80 11.60
N ALA A 33 -6.09 23.55 11.22
CA ALA A 33 -4.79 22.87 11.39
C ALA A 33 -3.69 23.37 10.43
N ALA A 34 -4.04 24.08 9.35
CA ALA A 34 -3.08 24.69 8.42
C ALA A 34 -2.35 25.92 9.01
N SER A 35 -2.67 26.34 10.25
CA SER A 35 -2.15 27.57 10.86
C SER A 35 -1.32 27.38 12.13
N SER A 36 -1.15 26.14 12.64
CA SER A 36 -0.34 25.89 13.84
C SER A 36 1.11 25.58 13.48
N SER A 37 2.05 26.44 13.87
CA SER A 37 3.49 26.30 13.60
C SER A 37 4.21 25.39 14.61
N GLY A 38 3.63 24.24 14.98
CA GLY A 38 4.25 23.33 15.95
C GLY A 38 3.60 21.95 15.98
N ALA A 39 4.24 21.01 16.69
CA ALA A 39 3.78 19.63 16.82
C ALA A 39 2.34 19.54 17.31
N ILE A 40 1.59 18.62 16.72
CA ILE A 40 0.22 18.30 17.14
C ILE A 40 0.29 16.99 17.92
N PRO A 41 -0.01 16.98 19.24
CA PRO A 41 0.11 15.76 20.05
C PRO A 41 -0.71 14.60 19.50
N VAL A 42 -0.09 13.43 19.48
CA VAL A 42 -0.62 12.14 19.04
C VAL A 42 -0.51 11.17 20.20
N THR A 43 -1.63 10.63 20.64
CA THR A 43 -1.69 9.69 21.77
C THR A 43 -2.44 8.43 21.38
N LEU A 44 -2.06 7.31 21.98
CA LEU A 44 -2.78 6.04 21.89
C LEU A 44 -3.46 5.80 23.22
N LYS A 45 -4.77 5.54 23.20
CA LYS A 45 -5.54 5.19 24.40
C LYS A 45 -6.23 3.86 24.20
N GLN A 46 -6.44 3.17 25.32
CA GLN A 46 -7.33 2.01 25.37
C GLN A 46 -8.59 2.38 26.14
N GLU A 47 -9.72 2.41 25.46
CA GLU A 47 -11.03 2.81 25.99
C GLU A 47 -12.06 1.75 25.61
N ASP A 48 -12.83 1.25 26.59
CA ASP A 48 -13.86 0.21 26.39
C ASP A 48 -13.35 -1.06 25.65
N GLY A 49 -12.09 -1.43 25.90
CA GLY A 49 -11.45 -2.58 25.26
C GLY A 49 -10.91 -2.32 23.85
N ARG A 50 -10.98 -1.08 23.36
CA ARG A 50 -10.51 -0.67 22.02
C ARG A 50 -9.30 0.24 22.09
N PHE A 51 -8.33 0.01 21.22
CA PHE A 51 -7.22 0.92 21.00
C PHE A 51 -7.60 2.00 19.98
N GLN A 52 -7.32 3.26 20.30
CA GLN A 52 -7.67 4.41 19.46
C GLN A 52 -6.53 5.45 19.48
N ILE A 53 -6.08 5.87 18.29
CA ILE A 53 -5.20 7.03 18.16
C ILE A 53 -6.03 8.30 18.27
N TYR A 54 -5.50 9.29 18.98
CA TYR A 54 -6.00 10.65 19.02
C TYR A 54 -4.92 11.61 18.56
N ARG A 55 -5.23 12.49 17.60
CA ARG A 55 -4.34 13.57 17.13
C ARG A 55 -5.02 14.91 17.44
N GLY A 56 -4.41 15.73 18.30
CA GLY A 56 -5.01 16.99 18.76
C GLY A 56 -6.41 16.79 19.35
N ASP A 57 -6.57 15.76 20.19
CA ASP A 57 -7.82 15.31 20.80
C ASP A 57 -8.91 14.76 19.84
N GLN A 58 -8.63 14.67 18.54
CA GLN A 58 -9.54 14.06 17.57
C GLN A 58 -9.18 12.61 17.31
N ALA A 59 -10.18 11.73 17.28
CA ALA A 59 -10.00 10.33 16.93
C ALA A 59 -9.40 10.20 15.52
N TYR A 60 -8.39 9.35 15.39
CA TYR A 60 -7.61 9.20 14.18
C TYR A 60 -7.49 7.72 13.80
N PHE A 61 -7.90 7.38 12.59
CA PHE A 61 -7.71 6.07 12.00
C PHE A 61 -6.83 6.20 10.76
N ILE A 62 -5.80 5.35 10.65
CA ILE A 62 -4.80 5.48 9.59
C ILE A 62 -5.36 4.93 8.27
N ARG A 63 -5.69 5.83 7.34
CA ARG A 63 -5.99 5.57 5.93
C ARG A 63 -4.75 5.93 5.12
N GLY A 64 -3.73 5.12 5.28
CA GLY A 64 -2.38 5.45 4.85
C GLY A 64 -1.97 4.78 3.54
N ALA A 65 -0.92 5.31 2.93
CA ALA A 65 -0.20 4.67 1.83
C ALA A 65 1.33 4.74 2.02
N GLY A 66 2.05 3.68 1.64
CA GLY A 66 3.50 3.62 1.71
C GLY A 66 4.14 4.28 0.50
N GLY A 67 4.98 5.30 0.72
CA GLY A 67 5.59 6.12 -0.33
C GLY A 67 5.01 7.53 -0.41
N SER A 68 5.69 8.39 -1.17
CA SER A 68 5.37 9.81 -1.32
C SER A 68 5.12 10.21 -2.78
N HIS A 69 4.77 9.26 -3.65
CA HIS A 69 4.44 9.56 -5.04
C HIS A 69 3.08 10.25 -5.11
N ASN A 70 2.95 11.39 -5.80
CA ASN A 70 1.66 12.06 -6.02
C ASN A 70 0.82 12.24 -4.73
N ILE A 71 1.38 12.96 -3.75
CA ILE A 71 0.73 13.31 -2.48
C ILE A 71 -0.64 13.98 -2.68
N PRO A 72 -0.84 14.91 -3.65
CA PRO A 72 -2.15 15.50 -3.89
C PRO A 72 -3.22 14.45 -4.25
N LEU A 73 -2.87 13.44 -5.06
CA LEU A 73 -3.81 12.37 -5.41
C LEU A 73 -4.12 11.47 -4.21
N LEU A 74 -3.16 11.23 -3.30
CA LEU A 74 -3.41 10.47 -2.08
C LEU A 74 -4.48 11.15 -1.22
N ALA A 75 -4.34 12.45 -0.98
CA ALA A 75 -5.32 13.24 -0.25
C ALA A 75 -6.68 13.26 -0.98
N ALA A 76 -6.68 13.50 -2.28
CA ALA A 76 -7.91 13.50 -3.10
C ALA A 76 -8.62 12.13 -3.13
N SER A 77 -7.87 11.04 -2.91
CA SER A 77 -8.41 9.68 -2.82
C SER A 77 -8.97 9.38 -1.41
N GLY A 78 -8.91 10.30 -0.46
CA GLY A 78 -9.39 10.10 0.92
C GLY A 78 -8.36 9.48 1.86
N GLY A 79 -7.11 9.32 1.42
CA GLY A 79 -5.99 9.00 2.31
C GLY A 79 -5.74 10.15 3.29
N ASN A 80 -5.25 9.84 4.49
CA ASN A 80 -4.90 10.83 5.51
C ASN A 80 -3.46 10.73 6.02
N SER A 81 -2.70 9.71 5.61
CA SER A 81 -1.33 9.51 6.05
C SER A 81 -0.45 8.91 4.96
N LEU A 82 0.84 9.19 4.99
CA LEU A 82 1.85 8.49 4.20
C LEU A 82 2.94 7.91 5.09
N ARG A 83 3.63 6.87 4.61
CA ARG A 83 4.77 6.27 5.31
C ARG A 83 6.05 6.39 4.51
N THR A 84 7.14 6.75 5.19
CA THR A 84 8.51 6.73 4.65
C THR A 84 9.37 5.66 5.34
N TRP A 85 10.49 5.29 4.71
CA TRP A 85 11.46 4.30 5.24
C TRP A 85 12.73 4.93 5.83
N GLY A 86 12.77 6.25 5.87
CA GLY A 86 13.92 7.06 6.25
C GLY A 86 13.58 8.54 6.14
N THR A 87 14.54 9.40 6.46
CA THR A 87 14.36 10.85 6.45
C THR A 87 14.87 11.53 5.17
N ASN A 88 15.05 10.77 4.09
CA ASN A 88 15.41 11.34 2.79
C ASN A 88 14.27 12.26 2.30
N ASP A 89 14.61 13.50 1.95
CA ASP A 89 13.65 14.56 1.60
C ASP A 89 12.54 14.79 2.66
N ALA A 90 12.79 14.47 3.94
CA ALA A 90 11.78 14.52 4.98
C ALA A 90 11.12 15.90 5.12
N GLU A 91 11.88 16.99 5.04
CA GLU A 91 11.35 18.36 5.13
C GLU A 91 10.32 18.62 4.02
N ARG A 92 10.68 18.38 2.75
CA ARG A 92 9.76 18.50 1.62
C ARG A 92 8.52 17.61 1.77
N ILE A 93 8.71 16.34 2.16
CA ILE A 93 7.60 15.39 2.31
C ILE A 93 6.65 15.81 3.44
N LEU A 94 7.20 16.26 4.56
CA LEU A 94 6.43 16.72 5.71
C LEU A 94 5.65 18.01 5.37
N ASP A 95 6.29 18.97 4.70
CA ASP A 95 5.66 20.22 4.26
C ASP A 95 4.52 19.93 3.27
N GLU A 96 4.76 19.12 2.23
CA GLU A 96 3.76 18.77 1.22
C GLU A 96 2.62 17.94 1.82
N ALA A 97 2.92 17.01 2.74
CA ALA A 97 1.89 16.31 3.49
C ALA A 97 1.02 17.30 4.29
N HIS A 98 1.62 18.26 4.99
CA HIS A 98 0.88 19.27 5.76
C HIS A 98 0.00 20.13 4.87
N GLU A 99 0.52 20.59 3.73
CA GLU A 99 -0.22 21.38 2.73
C GLU A 99 -1.50 20.65 2.27
N HIS A 100 -1.45 19.33 2.17
CA HIS A 100 -2.58 18.49 1.77
C HIS A 100 -3.37 17.90 2.93
N GLY A 101 -3.12 18.32 4.18
CA GLY A 101 -3.83 17.84 5.36
C GLY A 101 -3.53 16.37 5.72
N LEU A 102 -2.40 15.85 5.24
CA LEU A 102 -1.92 14.50 5.51
C LEU A 102 -0.94 14.49 6.68
N THR A 103 -0.79 13.31 7.28
CA THR A 103 0.25 13.02 8.26
C THR A 103 1.34 12.09 7.73
N VAL A 104 2.44 11.96 8.46
CA VAL A 104 3.59 11.13 8.07
C VAL A 104 3.97 10.18 9.20
N MET A 105 3.96 8.88 8.91
CA MET A 105 4.79 7.92 9.66
C MET A 105 6.22 8.02 9.13
N MET A 106 7.09 8.68 9.89
CA MET A 106 8.46 8.93 9.51
C MET A 106 9.33 7.74 9.87
N GLY A 107 9.85 7.05 8.86
CA GLY A 107 10.81 5.97 9.06
C GLY A 107 12.16 6.49 9.56
N LEU A 108 12.74 5.79 10.53
CA LEU A 108 14.10 5.97 11.02
C LEU A 108 14.87 4.70 10.67
N ARG A 109 15.80 4.81 9.72
CA ARG A 109 16.54 3.65 9.23
C ARG A 109 17.46 3.10 10.33
N LEU A 110 17.37 1.80 10.55
CA LEU A 110 18.28 1.03 11.41
C LEU A 110 19.03 0.01 10.56
N GLY A 111 20.19 -0.42 11.03
CA GLY A 111 21.04 -1.39 10.35
C GLY A 111 20.43 -2.79 10.33
N HIS A 112 20.54 -3.45 9.19
CA HIS A 112 20.11 -4.84 9.02
C HIS A 112 21.28 -5.79 9.16
N GLU A 113 21.09 -6.89 9.90
CA GLU A 113 22.08 -7.97 9.99
C GLU A 113 22.39 -8.56 8.61
N ARG A 114 21.38 -8.74 7.76
CA ARG A 114 21.55 -9.22 6.38
C ARG A 114 22.42 -8.30 5.50
N HIS A 115 22.60 -7.04 5.89
CA HIS A 115 23.48 -6.07 5.23
C HIS A 115 24.83 -5.90 5.96
N GLY A 116 25.10 -6.73 6.97
CA GLY A 116 26.36 -6.76 7.72
C GLY A 116 26.37 -5.93 9.02
N PHE A 117 25.24 -5.40 9.48
CA PHE A 117 25.19 -4.71 10.77
C PHE A 117 25.22 -5.71 11.94
N ASP A 118 26.23 -5.60 12.81
CA ASP A 118 26.37 -6.47 13.98
C ASP A 118 25.86 -5.80 15.26
N TYR A 119 24.73 -6.27 15.79
CA TYR A 119 24.18 -5.79 17.07
C TYR A 119 24.99 -6.23 18.31
N ASN A 120 26.12 -6.95 18.13
CA ASN A 120 27.12 -7.13 19.18
C ASN A 120 28.17 -6.01 19.20
N ASP A 121 28.32 -5.22 18.14
CA ASP A 121 29.20 -4.05 18.13
C ASP A 121 28.50 -2.88 18.84
N GLU A 122 28.75 -2.78 20.14
CA GLU A 122 28.19 -1.72 21.00
C GLU A 122 28.51 -0.31 20.48
N ALA A 123 29.67 -0.12 19.85
CA ALA A 123 30.05 1.18 19.30
C ALA A 123 29.24 1.50 18.03
N ALA A 124 28.96 0.52 17.17
CA ALA A 124 28.07 0.70 16.02
C ALA A 124 26.62 0.97 16.46
N VAL A 125 26.11 0.23 17.44
CA VAL A 125 24.77 0.46 18.00
C VAL A 125 24.66 1.85 18.62
N ALA A 126 25.68 2.30 19.36
CA ALA A 126 25.69 3.65 19.95
C ALA A 126 25.72 4.75 18.88
N ARG A 127 26.50 4.58 17.80
CA ARG A 127 26.52 5.54 16.67
C ARG A 127 25.16 5.62 15.98
N GLN A 128 24.53 4.48 15.70
CA GLN A 128 23.18 4.43 15.11
C GLN A 128 22.15 5.16 15.98
N LYS A 129 22.20 4.98 17.31
CA LYS A 129 21.31 5.70 18.23
C LYS A 129 21.50 7.22 18.14
N GLU A 130 22.75 7.69 18.06
CA GLU A 130 23.03 9.13 17.93
C GLU A 130 22.56 9.69 16.58
N GLU A 131 22.75 8.96 15.48
CA GLU A 131 22.22 9.34 14.16
C GLU A 131 20.69 9.48 14.16
N VAL A 132 19.99 8.57 14.87
CA VAL A 132 18.54 8.67 15.05
C VAL A 132 18.17 9.86 15.94
N ARG A 133 18.92 10.13 17.00
CA ARG A 133 18.71 11.28 17.90
C ARG A 133 18.71 12.59 17.12
N GLU A 134 19.69 12.78 16.24
CA GLU A 134 19.79 13.99 15.40
C GLU A 134 18.56 14.17 14.49
N GLN A 135 18.08 13.07 13.89
CA GLN A 135 16.88 13.08 13.04
C GLN A 135 15.62 13.44 13.85
N VAL A 136 15.45 12.87 15.05
CA VAL A 136 14.32 13.17 15.93
C VAL A 136 14.32 14.64 16.33
N LEU A 137 15.46 15.15 16.82
CA LEU A 137 15.59 16.56 17.20
C LEU A 137 15.28 17.51 16.04
N LYS A 138 15.60 17.11 14.80
CA LYS A 138 15.34 17.92 13.61
C LYS A 138 13.87 18.02 13.25
N TYR A 139 13.10 16.92 13.32
CA TYR A 139 11.73 16.89 12.77
C TYR A 139 10.60 16.75 13.81
N LYS A 140 10.90 16.55 15.10
CA LYS A 140 9.89 16.34 16.16
C LYS A 140 8.86 17.45 16.32
N ASP A 141 9.11 18.65 15.81
CA ASP A 141 8.20 19.80 15.95
C ASP A 141 7.31 20.00 14.71
N HIS A 142 7.41 19.12 13.70
CA HIS A 142 6.65 19.27 12.46
C HIS A 142 5.18 18.84 12.63
N PRO A 143 4.20 19.67 12.24
CA PRO A 143 2.77 19.39 12.46
C PRO A 143 2.24 18.15 11.71
N ALA A 144 2.81 17.81 10.54
CA ALA A 144 2.43 16.59 9.82
C ALA A 144 3.01 15.29 10.40
N LEU A 145 3.94 15.32 11.35
CA LEU A 145 4.48 14.10 11.93
C LEU A 145 3.37 13.38 12.73
N LEU A 146 3.24 12.06 12.55
CA LEU A 146 2.29 11.21 13.29
C LEU A 146 3.03 10.24 14.21
N VAL A 147 3.99 9.52 13.64
CA VAL A 147 4.65 8.38 14.28
C VAL A 147 6.10 8.30 13.82
N TRP A 148 7.00 7.96 14.74
CA TRP A 148 8.35 7.50 14.46
C TRP A 148 8.37 5.98 14.23
N GLY A 149 8.73 5.55 13.02
CA GLY A 149 8.92 4.14 12.67
C GLY A 149 10.35 3.70 12.85
N LEU A 150 10.65 3.01 13.96
CA LEU A 150 11.99 2.54 14.30
C LEU A 150 12.36 1.28 13.51
N GLY A 151 13.16 1.45 12.47
CA GLY A 151 13.57 0.38 11.57
C GLY A 151 12.45 -0.09 10.64
N ASN A 152 12.84 -0.89 9.66
CA ASN A 152 11.94 -1.59 8.76
C ASN A 152 12.49 -2.98 8.53
N GLU A 153 11.79 -4.01 9.00
CA GLU A 153 12.13 -5.42 8.71
C GLU A 153 13.59 -5.77 9.07
N VAL A 154 14.09 -5.19 10.16
CA VAL A 154 15.45 -5.51 10.66
C VAL A 154 15.57 -6.97 11.13
N ASP A 155 14.42 -7.62 11.30
CA ASP A 155 14.23 -9.04 11.59
C ASP A 155 14.25 -9.93 10.34
N LEU A 156 14.25 -9.38 9.12
CA LEU A 156 14.26 -10.20 7.91
C LEU A 156 15.60 -10.94 7.77
N PHE A 157 15.56 -12.26 7.94
CA PHE A 157 16.71 -13.18 7.96
C PHE A 157 17.73 -12.93 9.09
N TYR A 158 17.30 -12.32 10.20
CA TYR A 158 18.16 -12.11 11.36
C TYR A 158 18.40 -13.39 12.18
N THR A 159 19.52 -13.42 12.90
CA THR A 159 19.79 -14.37 14.00
C THR A 159 20.14 -13.64 15.29
N ASN A 160 20.59 -12.39 15.19
CA ASN A 160 21.00 -11.58 16.31
C ASN A 160 19.82 -10.83 16.94
N THR A 161 19.17 -11.46 17.92
CA THR A 161 18.01 -10.89 18.62
C THR A 161 18.33 -9.70 19.53
N LYS A 162 19.60 -9.24 19.60
CA LYS A 162 19.95 -7.98 20.29
C LYS A 162 19.41 -6.73 19.59
N VAL A 163 18.99 -6.84 18.33
CA VAL A 163 18.27 -5.78 17.63
C VAL A 163 17.10 -5.22 18.44
N TRP A 164 16.37 -6.06 19.17
CA TRP A 164 15.24 -5.63 19.99
C TRP A 164 15.67 -4.75 21.17
N TYR A 165 16.82 -5.03 21.81
CA TYR A 165 17.35 -4.15 22.85
C TYR A 165 17.80 -2.80 22.29
N ALA A 166 18.36 -2.78 21.08
CA ALA A 166 18.74 -1.54 20.40
C ALA A 166 17.51 -0.70 20.03
N ILE A 167 16.43 -1.33 19.53
CA ILE A 167 15.16 -0.65 19.24
C ILE A 167 14.57 -0.06 20.52
N GLU A 168 14.56 -0.80 21.63
CA GLU A 168 14.05 -0.31 22.91
C GLU A 168 14.85 0.89 23.44
N ASP A 169 16.17 0.84 23.35
CA ASP A 169 17.03 1.95 23.79
C ASP A 169 16.83 3.21 22.94
N ILE A 170 16.54 3.04 21.64
CA ILE A 170 16.14 4.14 20.75
C ILE A 170 14.73 4.63 21.10
N ALA A 171 13.76 3.75 21.32
CA ALA A 171 12.38 4.11 21.65
C ALA A 171 12.29 4.96 22.93
N LYS A 172 13.02 4.58 23.99
CA LYS A 172 13.15 5.38 25.21
C LYS A 172 13.70 6.78 24.93
N MET A 173 14.77 6.86 24.15
CA MET A 173 15.39 8.14 23.78
C MET A 173 14.43 9.00 22.96
N VAL A 174 13.70 8.43 21.99
CA VAL A 174 12.69 9.18 21.22
C VAL A 174 11.60 9.70 22.13
N ARG A 175 11.08 8.88 23.06
CA ARG A 175 10.04 9.29 24.01
C ARG A 175 10.46 10.46 24.89
N GLU A 176 11.71 10.49 25.33
CA GLU A 176 12.26 11.58 26.14
C GLU A 176 12.39 12.89 25.35
N LEU A 177 12.72 12.82 24.07
CA LEU A 177 12.94 13.98 23.20
C LEU A 177 11.66 14.52 22.57
N ASP A 178 10.73 13.62 22.27
CA ASP A 178 9.48 13.90 21.58
C ASP A 178 8.29 13.27 22.33
N PRO A 179 7.67 14.03 23.25
CA PRO A 179 6.48 13.56 23.95
C PRO A 179 5.19 13.70 23.11
N ASN A 180 5.28 14.26 21.89
CA ASN A 180 4.11 14.59 21.08
C ASN A 180 3.74 13.50 20.08
N HIS A 181 4.66 12.62 19.68
CA HIS A 181 4.39 11.65 18.62
C HIS A 181 4.47 10.20 19.11
N LEU A 182 3.78 9.32 18.39
CA LEU A 182 3.84 7.88 18.68
C LEU A 182 5.17 7.27 18.18
N ILE A 183 5.49 6.09 18.68
CA ILE A 183 6.68 5.31 18.38
C ILE A 183 6.23 3.88 18.06
N THR A 184 6.72 3.33 16.95
CA THR A 184 6.46 1.93 16.55
C THR A 184 7.74 1.31 16.02
N THR A 185 7.79 -0.02 15.96
CA THR A 185 8.76 -0.74 15.12
C THR A 185 8.02 -1.59 14.08
N VAL A 186 8.64 -1.83 12.93
CA VAL A 186 8.03 -2.49 11.76
C VAL A 186 8.71 -3.83 11.49
N THR A 187 7.92 -4.92 11.47
CA THR A 187 8.43 -6.29 11.28
C THR A 187 8.06 -6.88 9.92
N ALA A 188 8.90 -7.79 9.42
CA ALA A 188 8.60 -8.62 8.24
C ALA A 188 7.66 -9.76 8.64
N GLY A 189 6.34 -9.54 8.57
CA GLY A 189 5.36 -10.43 9.18
C GLY A 189 5.55 -10.59 10.70
N ILE A 190 4.82 -11.50 11.32
CA ILE A 190 4.87 -11.74 12.76
C ILE A 190 4.61 -13.22 13.07
N ASP A 191 5.33 -13.75 14.05
CA ASP A 191 5.19 -15.10 14.59
C ASP A 191 5.30 -15.07 16.12
N ALA A 192 5.08 -16.21 16.77
CA ALA A 192 5.05 -16.30 18.23
C ALA A 192 6.38 -15.94 18.90
N GLU A 193 7.51 -16.37 18.34
CA GLU A 193 8.83 -16.08 18.90
C GLU A 193 9.13 -14.58 18.81
N LYS A 194 8.88 -13.98 17.64
CA LYS A 194 9.07 -12.55 17.41
C LYS A 194 8.16 -11.71 18.28
N ALA A 195 6.88 -12.06 18.39
CA ALA A 195 5.93 -11.37 19.26
C ALA A 195 6.39 -11.41 20.73
N GLN A 196 6.84 -12.58 21.21
CA GLN A 196 7.36 -12.72 22.58
C GLN A 196 8.59 -11.84 22.81
N LEU A 197 9.55 -11.84 21.88
CA LEU A 197 10.74 -11.00 21.98
C LEU A 197 10.41 -9.51 22.03
N ILE A 198 9.48 -9.05 21.19
CA ILE A 198 9.07 -7.64 21.16
C ILE A 198 8.35 -7.27 22.45
N MET A 199 7.40 -8.09 22.92
CA MET A 199 6.69 -7.83 24.17
C MET A 199 7.64 -7.78 25.39
N GLU A 200 8.66 -8.63 25.42
CA GLU A 200 9.63 -8.67 26.53
C GLU A 200 10.65 -7.53 26.46
N ARG A 201 11.17 -7.25 25.25
CA ARG A 201 12.38 -6.44 25.08
C ARG A 201 12.12 -5.03 24.61
N VAL A 202 10.95 -4.73 24.06
CA VAL A 202 10.61 -3.42 23.46
C VAL A 202 9.32 -2.82 24.04
N PRO A 203 9.17 -2.70 25.36
CA PRO A 203 7.94 -2.17 25.96
C PRO A 203 7.69 -0.68 25.68
N SER A 204 8.66 0.07 25.15
CA SER A 204 8.53 1.53 24.95
C SER A 204 7.92 1.95 23.61
N ILE A 205 7.55 1.00 22.73
CA ILE A 205 6.72 1.31 21.55
C ILE A 205 5.25 1.42 21.93
N ASP A 206 4.50 2.28 21.23
CA ASP A 206 3.06 2.44 21.44
C ASP A 206 2.25 1.29 20.81
N TYR A 207 2.69 0.80 19.65
CA TYR A 207 2.01 -0.29 18.94
C TYR A 207 2.98 -1.08 18.04
N LEU A 208 2.54 -2.25 17.58
CA LEU A 208 3.30 -3.07 16.62
C LEU A 208 2.92 -2.70 15.18
N SER A 209 3.92 -2.50 14.32
CA SER A 209 3.69 -2.38 12.88
C SER A 209 4.11 -3.65 12.16
N VAL A 210 3.25 -4.16 11.28
CA VAL A 210 3.47 -5.41 10.54
C VAL A 210 3.43 -5.15 9.04
N ASN A 211 4.46 -5.58 8.31
CA ASN A 211 4.44 -5.68 6.86
C ASN A 211 3.95 -7.07 6.44
N ILE A 212 2.97 -7.13 5.53
CA ILE A 212 2.34 -8.39 5.10
C ILE A 212 1.72 -8.29 3.69
N TYR A 213 2.26 -9.05 2.74
CA TYR A 213 1.86 -9.05 1.33
C TYR A 213 0.83 -10.15 0.97
N GLY A 214 0.51 -11.02 1.92
CA GLY A 214 -0.57 -12.01 1.85
C GLY A 214 -0.85 -12.54 3.25
N GLY A 215 -2.09 -12.94 3.55
CA GLY A 215 -2.48 -13.36 4.89
C GLY A 215 -2.94 -12.22 5.81
N LEU A 216 -3.03 -10.98 5.30
CA LEU A 216 -3.60 -9.84 6.05
C LEU A 216 -5.02 -10.16 6.52
N GLU A 217 -5.81 -10.82 5.68
CA GLU A 217 -7.16 -11.28 5.98
C GLU A 217 -7.25 -12.20 7.22
N THR A 218 -6.15 -12.86 7.59
CA THR A 218 -6.05 -13.73 8.77
C THR A 218 -5.24 -13.12 9.92
N LEU A 219 -4.57 -11.99 9.71
CA LEU A 219 -3.68 -11.36 10.70
C LEU A 219 -4.32 -11.15 12.07
N PRO A 220 -5.58 -10.68 12.21
CA PRO A 220 -6.22 -10.52 13.51
C PRO A 220 -6.24 -11.82 14.33
N GLN A 221 -6.58 -12.94 13.67
CA GLN A 221 -6.63 -14.24 14.31
C GLN A 221 -5.22 -14.75 14.65
N THR A 222 -4.25 -14.56 13.75
CA THR A 222 -2.84 -14.88 14.00
C THR A 222 -2.31 -14.15 15.23
N LEU A 223 -2.53 -12.83 15.35
CA LEU A 223 -2.09 -12.04 16.50
C LEU A 223 -2.70 -12.55 17.81
N LYS A 224 -3.99 -12.90 17.79
CA LYS A 224 -4.67 -13.51 18.94
C LYS A 224 -4.05 -14.85 19.33
N ASP A 225 -3.79 -15.72 18.36
CA ASP A 225 -3.27 -17.07 18.61
C ASP A 225 -1.83 -17.06 19.15
N ILE A 226 -1.02 -16.09 18.74
CA ILE A 226 0.34 -15.89 19.26
C ILE A 226 0.39 -15.07 20.55
N GLY A 227 -0.76 -14.62 21.06
CA GLY A 227 -0.88 -13.91 22.34
C GLY A 227 -0.55 -12.42 22.30
N TRP A 228 -0.56 -11.78 21.13
CA TRP A 228 -0.40 -10.33 21.03
C TRP A 228 -1.67 -9.59 21.49
N THR A 229 -1.54 -8.80 22.55
CA THR A 229 -2.67 -8.09 23.17
C THR A 229 -2.68 -6.59 22.92
N GLY A 230 -1.57 -6.02 22.41
CA GLY A 230 -1.47 -4.59 22.11
C GLY A 230 -2.19 -4.19 20.82
N ALA A 231 -2.18 -2.89 20.54
CA ALA A 231 -2.62 -2.36 19.25
C ALA A 231 -1.64 -2.75 18.12
N TYR A 232 -2.11 -2.69 16.89
CA TYR A 232 -1.24 -2.84 15.72
C TYR A 232 -1.67 -1.95 14.55
N ALA A 233 -0.74 -1.67 13.65
CA ALA A 233 -1.04 -1.15 12.31
C ALA A 233 -0.38 -2.02 11.25
N VAL A 234 -0.94 -2.05 10.06
CA VAL A 234 -0.37 -2.79 8.94
C VAL A 234 0.37 -1.81 8.04
N THR A 235 1.70 -1.82 8.06
CA THR A 235 2.50 -0.70 7.52
C THR A 235 3.04 -0.92 6.12
N GLU A 236 2.93 -2.13 5.60
CA GLU A 236 2.95 -2.45 4.18
C GLU A 236 1.99 -3.60 3.97
N TRP A 237 1.08 -3.43 3.04
CA TRP A 237 0.27 -4.52 2.53
C TRP A 237 -0.14 -4.21 1.11
N GLY A 238 -0.29 -5.24 0.31
CA GLY A 238 -0.60 -5.05 -1.10
C GLY A 238 -1.07 -6.33 -1.77
N PRO A 239 -0.69 -6.58 -3.03
CA PRO A 239 -1.04 -7.81 -3.72
C PRO A 239 -0.22 -8.99 -3.19
N THR A 240 -0.62 -10.21 -3.55
CA THR A 240 0.06 -11.45 -3.14
C THR A 240 1.55 -11.40 -3.48
N GLY A 241 2.41 -11.77 -2.53
CA GLY A 241 3.86 -11.79 -2.76
C GLY A 241 4.26 -12.81 -3.83
N HIS A 242 5.30 -12.53 -4.60
CA HIS A 242 5.78 -13.41 -5.68
C HIS A 242 6.23 -14.81 -5.21
N TRP A 243 6.50 -14.96 -3.92
CA TRP A 243 6.83 -16.23 -3.26
C TRP A 243 5.59 -17.05 -2.83
N GLN A 244 4.38 -16.50 -2.92
CA GLN A 244 3.13 -17.12 -2.45
C GLN A 244 2.17 -17.52 -3.57
N ILE A 245 2.57 -17.34 -4.84
CA ILE A 245 1.69 -17.52 -6.00
C ILE A 245 2.09 -18.72 -6.85
N THR A 246 1.16 -19.19 -7.68
CA THR A 246 1.41 -20.25 -8.68
C THR A 246 2.53 -19.85 -9.63
N ARG A 247 3.30 -20.85 -10.06
CA ARG A 247 4.49 -20.68 -10.92
C ARG A 247 4.34 -21.53 -12.18
N THR A 248 4.98 -21.11 -13.26
CA THR A 248 5.07 -21.88 -14.51
C THR A 248 5.97 -23.11 -14.34
N ASP A 249 6.00 -24.00 -15.35
CA ASP A 249 6.84 -25.20 -15.39
C ASP A 249 8.34 -24.88 -15.33
N TRP A 250 8.75 -23.65 -15.68
CA TRP A 250 10.13 -23.16 -15.60
C TRP A 250 10.37 -22.26 -14.38
N ASP A 251 9.55 -22.43 -13.35
CA ASP A 251 9.69 -21.80 -12.03
C ASP A 251 9.65 -20.26 -12.07
N VAL A 252 8.68 -19.70 -12.80
CA VAL A 252 8.47 -18.24 -12.86
C VAL A 252 7.11 -17.89 -12.28
N PRO A 253 7.00 -16.90 -11.37
CA PRO A 253 5.74 -16.59 -10.70
C PRO A 253 4.74 -15.94 -11.66
N ILE A 254 3.48 -16.38 -11.58
CA ILE A 254 2.37 -15.85 -12.38
C ILE A 254 1.79 -14.66 -11.64
N GLU A 255 1.85 -13.48 -12.25
CA GLU A 255 1.42 -12.25 -11.60
C GLU A 255 -0.10 -12.05 -11.75
N GLN A 256 -0.75 -11.57 -10.70
CA GLN A 256 -2.14 -11.14 -10.76
C GLN A 256 -2.30 -9.94 -11.71
N THR A 257 -3.39 -9.88 -12.45
CA THR A 257 -3.81 -8.66 -13.15
C THR A 257 -4.10 -7.54 -12.14
N THR A 258 -4.01 -6.28 -12.55
CA THR A 258 -4.36 -5.15 -11.66
C THR A 258 -5.81 -5.20 -11.14
N THR A 259 -6.75 -5.80 -11.88
CA THR A 259 -8.13 -6.04 -11.43
C THR A 259 -8.20 -7.10 -10.33
N GLU A 260 -7.46 -8.20 -10.47
CA GLU A 260 -7.34 -9.20 -9.39
C GLU A 260 -6.63 -8.64 -8.16
N LYS A 261 -5.61 -7.78 -8.35
CA LYS A 261 -4.97 -7.07 -7.25
C LYS A 261 -5.97 -6.15 -6.55
N ALA A 262 -6.72 -5.33 -7.28
CA ALA A 262 -7.75 -4.47 -6.72
C ALA A 262 -8.77 -5.25 -5.85
N LYS A 263 -9.19 -6.42 -6.33
CA LYS A 263 -10.01 -7.35 -5.53
C LYS A 263 -9.29 -7.80 -4.23
N SER A 264 -8.05 -8.29 -4.32
CA SER A 264 -7.26 -8.69 -3.15
C SER A 264 -7.15 -7.56 -2.12
N TYR A 265 -6.94 -6.32 -2.57
CA TYR A 265 -6.84 -5.17 -1.68
C TYR A 265 -8.13 -4.95 -0.88
N ARG A 266 -9.28 -5.04 -1.53
CA ARG A 266 -10.59 -4.91 -0.87
C ARG A 266 -10.78 -5.97 0.20
N GLU A 267 -10.63 -7.24 -0.17
CA GLU A 267 -10.86 -8.37 0.73
C GLU A 267 -9.92 -8.31 1.95
N ARG A 268 -8.66 -7.96 1.72
CA ARG A 268 -7.64 -7.85 2.78
C ARG A 268 -7.89 -6.69 3.72
N TYR A 269 -8.26 -5.52 3.19
CA TYR A 269 -8.57 -4.35 4.02
C TYR A 269 -9.79 -4.60 4.90
N GLU A 270 -10.86 -5.13 4.32
CA GLU A 270 -12.10 -5.43 5.03
C GLU A 270 -11.86 -6.45 6.16
N ALA A 271 -11.13 -7.54 5.89
CA ALA A 271 -10.89 -8.59 6.87
C ALA A 271 -9.80 -8.25 7.90
N GLY A 272 -8.63 -7.79 7.45
CA GLY A 272 -7.44 -7.64 8.28
C GLY A 272 -7.28 -6.29 8.97
N VAL A 273 -7.95 -5.25 8.45
CA VAL A 273 -7.87 -3.89 8.98
C VAL A 273 -9.20 -3.49 9.62
N LEU A 274 -10.32 -3.53 8.88
CA LEU A 274 -11.63 -3.19 9.43
C LEU A 274 -12.23 -4.29 10.31
N GLY A 275 -11.86 -5.55 10.09
CA GLY A 275 -12.33 -6.72 10.84
C GLY A 275 -11.77 -6.85 12.26
N ALA A 276 -10.87 -5.95 12.68
CA ALA A 276 -10.28 -5.95 14.01
C ALA A 276 -10.39 -4.57 14.70
N PRO A 277 -11.61 -4.02 14.85
CA PRO A 277 -11.82 -2.63 15.30
C PRO A 277 -11.35 -2.35 16.73
N ASP A 278 -11.06 -3.39 17.51
CA ASP A 278 -10.59 -3.25 18.89
C ASP A 278 -9.06 -3.09 18.98
N GLN A 279 -8.28 -3.54 17.97
CA GLN A 279 -6.80 -3.52 17.99
C GLN A 279 -6.16 -2.82 16.79
N ALA A 280 -6.78 -2.86 15.60
CA ALA A 280 -6.21 -2.29 14.39
C ALA A 280 -6.35 -0.77 14.38
N LEU A 281 -5.22 -0.07 14.24
CA LEU A 281 -5.15 1.40 14.18
C LEU A 281 -5.26 1.95 12.74
N GLY A 282 -5.36 1.06 11.76
CA GLY A 282 -5.38 1.36 10.34
C GLY A 282 -4.18 0.74 9.61
N SER A 283 -3.83 1.29 8.45
CA SER A 283 -2.85 0.65 7.57
C SER A 283 -2.23 1.58 6.53
N TYR A 284 -1.17 1.12 5.88
CA TYR A 284 -0.49 1.77 4.76
C TYR A 284 -0.45 0.83 3.54
N ALA A 285 -1.31 1.10 2.55
CA ALA A 285 -1.34 0.37 1.28
C ALA A 285 -0.02 0.55 0.51
N PHE A 286 0.50 -0.51 -0.13
CA PHE A 286 1.82 -0.51 -0.74
C PHE A 286 1.88 -1.17 -2.13
N LEU A 287 2.53 -0.58 -3.13
CA LEU A 287 3.34 0.66 -3.10
C LEU A 287 2.55 1.82 -3.69
N TRP A 288 2.39 2.92 -2.95
CA TRP A 288 1.87 4.17 -3.49
C TRP A 288 2.94 4.86 -4.34
N GLY A 289 3.05 4.35 -5.56
CA GLY A 289 4.06 4.69 -6.54
C GLY A 289 4.33 3.50 -7.45
N GLN A 290 5.55 3.44 -7.98
CA GLN A 290 6.01 2.36 -8.83
C GLN A 290 7.47 2.02 -8.50
N LYS A 291 7.79 0.73 -8.56
CA LYS A 291 9.13 0.19 -8.39
C LYS A 291 9.25 -1.11 -9.21
N GLN A 292 10.41 -1.35 -9.80
CA GLN A 292 10.77 -2.68 -10.30
C GLN A 292 10.97 -3.64 -9.12
N GLU A 293 10.14 -4.67 -9.05
CA GLU A 293 10.25 -5.72 -8.05
C GLU A 293 9.62 -7.02 -8.56
N THR A 294 10.45 -7.99 -8.95
CA THR A 294 10.13 -9.11 -9.85
C THR A 294 9.71 -8.64 -11.25
N THR A 295 8.69 -7.80 -11.35
CA THR A 295 8.20 -7.17 -12.60
C THR A 295 7.99 -5.67 -12.38
N PRO A 296 7.83 -4.86 -13.45
CA PRO A 296 7.53 -3.43 -13.31
C PRO A 296 6.13 -3.15 -12.75
N THR A 297 5.27 -4.16 -12.63
CA THR A 297 3.86 -4.02 -12.24
C THR A 297 3.50 -4.74 -10.94
N TRP A 298 4.43 -5.48 -10.31
CA TRP A 298 4.06 -6.40 -9.22
C TRP A 298 3.37 -5.71 -8.06
N TYR A 299 4.07 -4.79 -7.37
CA TYR A 299 3.56 -4.11 -6.16
C TYR A 299 3.12 -2.67 -6.39
N GLY A 300 3.54 -2.04 -7.49
CA GLY A 300 3.19 -0.65 -7.79
C GLY A 300 1.69 -0.46 -7.99
N MET A 301 1.11 0.54 -7.34
CA MET A 301 -0.26 1.00 -7.59
C MET A 301 -0.36 1.89 -8.84
N PHE A 302 0.78 2.30 -9.39
CA PHE A 302 0.94 3.12 -10.58
C PHE A 302 1.78 2.39 -11.62
N LEU A 303 1.55 2.69 -12.91
CA LEU A 303 2.48 2.31 -13.96
C LEU A 303 3.75 3.18 -13.90
N GLU A 304 4.82 2.71 -14.56
CA GLU A 304 6.09 3.45 -14.68
C GLU A 304 5.90 4.82 -15.36
N SER A 305 4.89 4.93 -16.24
CA SER A 305 4.47 6.16 -16.91
C SER A 305 3.61 7.09 -16.05
N GLY A 306 3.22 6.68 -14.84
CA GLY A 306 2.51 7.50 -13.86
C GLY A 306 0.99 7.36 -13.85
N GLU A 307 0.39 6.52 -14.71
CA GLU A 307 -1.04 6.22 -14.66
C GLU A 307 -1.38 5.44 -13.39
N ALA A 308 -2.47 5.82 -12.72
CA ALA A 308 -2.99 5.15 -11.54
C ALA A 308 -3.84 3.92 -11.91
N THR A 309 -3.65 2.81 -11.20
CA THR A 309 -4.39 1.56 -11.48
C THR A 309 -5.72 1.45 -10.73
N GLU A 310 -6.53 0.44 -11.06
CA GLU A 310 -7.77 0.10 -10.34
C GLU A 310 -7.57 -0.13 -8.83
N VAL A 311 -6.33 -0.40 -8.39
CA VAL A 311 -5.98 -0.48 -6.98
C VAL A 311 -6.16 0.88 -6.29
N VAL A 312 -5.77 1.99 -6.94
CA VAL A 312 -5.97 3.35 -6.42
C VAL A 312 -7.47 3.65 -6.29
N ASP A 313 -8.25 3.30 -7.32
CA ASP A 313 -9.71 3.46 -7.28
C ASP A 313 -10.35 2.69 -6.12
N THR A 314 -9.86 1.47 -5.86
CA THR A 314 -10.35 0.63 -4.77
C THR A 314 -10.01 1.23 -3.42
N MET A 315 -8.79 1.76 -3.24
CA MET A 315 -8.45 2.44 -1.99
C MET A 315 -9.29 3.68 -1.76
N GLN A 316 -9.58 4.45 -2.81
CA GLN A 316 -10.50 5.58 -2.70
C GLN A 316 -11.87 5.13 -2.21
N PHE A 317 -12.46 4.12 -2.84
CA PHE A 317 -13.74 3.57 -2.41
C PHE A 317 -13.72 3.08 -0.95
N LEU A 318 -12.67 2.40 -0.52
CA LEU A 318 -12.52 1.91 0.86
C LEU A 318 -12.39 3.05 1.88
N TRP A 319 -11.78 4.16 1.50
CA TRP A 319 -11.53 5.29 2.40
C TRP A 319 -12.64 6.33 2.47
N THR A 320 -13.42 6.48 1.40
CA THR A 320 -14.48 7.49 1.28
C THR A 320 -15.89 6.90 1.19
N GLY A 321 -16.02 5.63 0.81
CA GLY A 321 -17.29 4.99 0.45
C GLY A 321 -17.73 5.25 -1.00
N GLU A 322 -16.96 6.02 -1.77
CA GLU A 322 -17.29 6.42 -3.14
C GLU A 322 -16.17 6.08 -4.12
N TRP A 323 -16.54 5.55 -5.27
CA TRP A 323 -15.62 5.34 -6.38
C TRP A 323 -15.15 6.68 -6.97
N PRO A 324 -13.91 6.76 -7.51
CA PRO A 324 -13.53 7.94 -8.27
C PRO A 324 -14.44 8.13 -9.47
N LYS A 325 -14.68 9.39 -9.80
CA LYS A 325 -15.41 9.75 -11.02
C LYS A 325 -14.71 9.22 -12.27
N GLU A 326 -13.39 9.40 -12.34
CA GLU A 326 -12.58 8.92 -13.45
C GLU A 326 -11.93 7.59 -13.06
N ARG A 327 -12.53 6.49 -13.55
CA ARG A 327 -12.16 5.11 -13.22
C ARG A 327 -11.03 4.58 -14.08
N ALA A 328 -10.31 3.60 -13.56
CA ALA A 328 -9.43 2.75 -14.33
C ALA A 328 -10.21 1.71 -15.14
N PRO A 329 -9.70 1.30 -16.32
CA PRO A 329 -10.18 0.10 -16.97
C PRO A 329 -9.89 -1.14 -16.10
N SER A 330 -10.52 -2.26 -16.45
CA SER A 330 -10.38 -3.56 -15.79
C SER A 330 -10.12 -4.67 -16.82
N ILE A 331 -9.52 -5.77 -16.37
CA ILE A 331 -9.12 -6.91 -17.21
C ILE A 331 -9.89 -8.16 -16.78
N ARG A 332 -10.43 -8.91 -17.75
CA ARG A 332 -11.12 -10.19 -17.54
C ARG A 332 -10.23 -11.38 -17.86
N SER A 333 -9.43 -11.29 -18.91
CA SER A 333 -8.53 -12.37 -19.32
C SER A 333 -7.40 -11.89 -20.20
N PHE A 334 -6.27 -12.59 -20.15
CA PHE A 334 -5.15 -12.41 -21.06
C PHE A 334 -4.64 -13.78 -21.52
N LEU A 335 -4.62 -14.02 -22.83
CA LEU A 335 -4.28 -15.30 -23.46
C LEU A 335 -3.19 -15.13 -24.53
N ILE A 336 -2.38 -16.16 -24.76
CA ILE A 336 -1.53 -16.34 -25.95
C ILE A 336 -1.96 -17.65 -26.63
N ASP A 337 -2.40 -17.58 -27.89
CA ASP A 337 -2.95 -18.70 -28.65
C ASP A 337 -4.02 -19.50 -27.89
N GLY A 338 -4.90 -18.77 -27.20
CA GLY A 338 -5.99 -19.34 -26.41
C GLY A 338 -5.61 -19.93 -25.07
N LYS A 339 -4.32 -19.87 -24.68
CA LYS A 339 -3.81 -20.39 -23.41
C LYS A 339 -3.61 -19.31 -22.37
N ARG A 340 -3.87 -19.63 -21.10
CA ARG A 340 -3.58 -18.79 -19.94
C ARG A 340 -2.15 -19.02 -19.42
N ALA A 341 -1.68 -18.13 -18.56
CA ALA A 341 -0.36 -18.22 -17.93
C ALA A 341 -0.16 -19.53 -17.15
N GLU A 342 -1.21 -20.04 -16.50
CA GLU A 342 -1.21 -21.26 -15.69
C GLU A 342 -1.02 -22.53 -16.53
N GLU A 343 -1.15 -22.43 -17.85
CA GLU A 343 -0.95 -23.55 -18.78
C GLU A 343 0.50 -23.67 -19.28
N SER A 344 1.44 -22.89 -18.73
CA SER A 344 2.87 -22.93 -19.07
C SER A 344 3.13 -22.85 -20.59
N ILE A 345 3.02 -21.64 -21.14
CA ILE A 345 3.05 -21.42 -22.59
C ILE A 345 4.46 -21.61 -23.17
N TYR A 346 4.60 -22.55 -24.11
CA TYR A 346 5.81 -22.75 -24.91
C TYR A 346 5.58 -22.31 -26.36
N LEU A 347 6.46 -21.47 -26.87
CA LEU A 347 6.45 -20.94 -28.24
C LEU A 347 7.70 -21.44 -28.99
N GLU A 348 7.62 -21.59 -30.30
CA GLU A 348 8.76 -21.88 -31.16
C GLU A 348 9.40 -20.58 -31.64
N ALA A 349 10.73 -20.53 -31.62
CA ALA A 349 11.49 -19.36 -32.06
C ALA A 349 11.06 -18.86 -33.45
N GLY A 350 10.85 -17.55 -33.57
CA GLY A 350 10.53 -16.90 -34.84
C GLY A 350 9.15 -17.22 -35.44
N LYS A 351 8.29 -18.00 -34.79
CA LYS A 351 6.91 -18.20 -35.24
C LYS A 351 5.98 -17.06 -34.80
N THR A 352 4.89 -16.88 -35.54
CA THR A 352 3.87 -15.88 -35.24
C THR A 352 2.76 -16.46 -34.37
N TYR A 353 2.34 -15.72 -33.35
CA TYR A 353 1.33 -16.07 -32.36
C TYR A 353 0.35 -14.91 -32.15
N THR A 354 -0.83 -15.21 -31.61
CA THR A 354 -1.85 -14.21 -31.28
C THR A 354 -2.00 -14.07 -29.77
N ALA A 355 -1.87 -12.85 -29.25
CA ALA A 355 -2.25 -12.50 -27.89
C ALA A 355 -3.63 -11.84 -27.87
N GLN A 356 -4.45 -12.18 -26.88
CA GLN A 356 -5.82 -11.67 -26.71
C GLN A 356 -6.03 -11.19 -25.28
N LEU A 357 -6.30 -9.91 -25.11
CA LEU A 357 -6.68 -9.26 -23.86
C LEU A 357 -8.15 -8.85 -23.92
N ASP A 358 -8.95 -9.39 -23.00
CA ASP A 358 -10.33 -8.92 -22.76
C ASP A 358 -10.28 -7.88 -21.64
N ALA A 359 -10.34 -6.61 -22.02
CA ALA A 359 -10.40 -5.47 -21.11
C ALA A 359 -11.71 -4.70 -21.31
N PHE A 360 -12.18 -4.05 -20.26
CA PHE A 360 -13.38 -3.21 -20.29
C PHE A 360 -13.21 -2.00 -19.39
N HIS A 361 -14.00 -0.96 -19.61
CA HIS A 361 -14.10 0.17 -18.68
C HIS A 361 -15.46 0.10 -17.97
N PRO A 362 -15.55 0.28 -16.64
CA PRO A 362 -16.82 0.22 -15.91
C PRO A 362 -17.90 1.14 -16.50
N ASP A 363 -17.50 2.34 -16.93
CA ASP A 363 -18.40 3.33 -17.55
C ASP A 363 -18.40 3.32 -19.09
N ASN A 364 -17.89 2.25 -19.71
CA ASN A 364 -17.75 2.10 -21.17
C ASN A 364 -16.94 3.22 -21.86
N GLU A 365 -15.97 3.81 -21.15
CA GLU A 365 -15.07 4.77 -21.74
C GLU A 365 -14.03 4.11 -22.66
N ALA A 366 -13.56 4.88 -23.64
CA ALA A 366 -12.53 4.42 -24.55
C ALA A 366 -11.17 4.29 -23.86
N PHE A 367 -10.45 3.23 -24.20
CA PHE A 367 -9.08 2.96 -23.77
C PHE A 367 -8.21 2.53 -24.95
N THR A 368 -6.91 2.47 -24.74
CA THR A 368 -5.92 1.96 -25.69
C THR A 368 -5.06 0.91 -25.01
N VAL A 369 -4.69 -0.14 -25.74
CA VAL A 369 -3.77 -1.18 -25.26
C VAL A 369 -2.37 -0.92 -25.83
N ARG A 370 -1.35 -0.97 -24.96
CA ARG A 370 0.07 -0.99 -25.31
C ARG A 370 0.67 -2.34 -24.87
N TRP A 371 1.53 -2.88 -25.69
CA TRP A 371 2.22 -4.15 -25.44
C TRP A 371 3.71 -3.92 -25.19
N GLU A 372 4.33 -4.79 -24.40
CA GLU A 372 5.77 -4.78 -24.16
C GLU A 372 6.27 -6.20 -23.91
N PHE A 373 7.40 -6.56 -24.52
CA PHE A 373 8.05 -7.84 -24.32
C PHE A 373 9.29 -7.64 -23.46
N LEU A 374 9.35 -8.30 -22.31
CA LEU A 374 10.53 -8.34 -21.46
C LEU A 374 11.07 -9.77 -21.41
N PRO A 375 12.39 -9.98 -21.40
CA PRO A 375 12.96 -11.20 -20.84
C PRO A 375 12.52 -11.32 -19.37
N GLU A 376 12.40 -12.55 -18.88
CA GLU A 376 12.11 -12.73 -17.44
C GLU A 376 13.24 -12.16 -16.58
N SER A 377 12.90 -11.53 -15.46
CA SER A 377 13.91 -10.92 -14.58
C SER A 377 14.88 -11.97 -14.03
N THR A 378 16.17 -11.66 -14.10
CA THR A 378 17.24 -12.46 -13.49
C THR A 378 17.83 -11.80 -12.23
N ASP A 379 17.36 -10.59 -11.88
CA ASP A 379 17.82 -9.81 -10.74
C ASP A 379 16.68 -9.67 -9.71
N ILE A 380 16.25 -10.80 -9.14
CA ILE A 380 15.22 -10.84 -8.09
C ILE A 380 15.89 -10.76 -6.72
N ARG A 381 15.46 -9.82 -5.88
CA ARG A 381 16.05 -9.54 -4.56
C ARG A 381 14.99 -9.67 -3.44
N ALA A 382 15.42 -9.47 -2.19
CA ALA A 382 14.56 -9.63 -1.02
C ALA A 382 14.44 -8.33 -0.22
N GLY A 383 13.35 -8.18 0.55
CA GLY A 383 13.16 -7.04 1.47
C GLY A 383 13.21 -5.67 0.82
N GLY A 384 12.68 -5.56 -0.40
CA GLY A 384 12.61 -4.29 -1.11
C GLY A 384 13.95 -3.74 -1.62
N ASP A 385 15.01 -4.55 -1.69
CA ASP A 385 16.27 -4.14 -2.33
C ASP A 385 16.03 -3.70 -3.80
N PRO A 386 16.88 -2.79 -4.34
CA PRO A 386 16.76 -2.38 -5.74
C PRO A 386 17.02 -3.53 -6.70
N GLU A 387 16.19 -3.62 -7.73
CA GLU A 387 16.32 -4.58 -8.83
C GLU A 387 16.49 -3.86 -10.16
N ALA A 388 17.30 -4.43 -11.06
CA ALA A 388 17.42 -3.95 -12.42
C ALA A 388 16.22 -4.38 -13.28
N ARG A 389 15.58 -3.41 -13.93
CA ARG A 389 14.52 -3.66 -14.91
C ARG A 389 15.11 -4.33 -16.17
N PRO A 390 14.54 -5.44 -16.66
CA PRO A 390 14.94 -6.01 -17.94
C PRO A 390 14.73 -5.02 -19.10
N LYS A 391 15.63 -5.08 -20.09
CA LYS A 391 15.50 -4.30 -21.32
C LYS A 391 14.45 -4.94 -22.22
N ALA A 392 13.54 -4.12 -22.76
CA ALA A 392 12.52 -4.60 -23.69
C ALA A 392 13.10 -5.18 -24.99
N VAL A 393 12.41 -6.19 -25.52
CA VAL A 393 12.68 -6.78 -26.84
C VAL A 393 11.78 -6.10 -27.86
N GLU A 394 12.40 -5.40 -28.80
CA GLU A 394 11.71 -4.61 -29.83
C GLU A 394 11.51 -5.40 -31.13
N GLY A 395 10.61 -4.91 -31.98
CA GLY A 395 10.44 -5.45 -33.35
C GLY A 395 9.70 -6.79 -33.45
N LEU A 396 9.04 -7.23 -32.37
CA LEU A 396 8.27 -8.47 -32.34
C LEU A 396 6.82 -8.30 -32.82
N ILE A 397 6.28 -7.07 -32.78
CA ILE A 397 4.89 -6.78 -33.16
C ILE A 397 4.72 -6.90 -34.68
N VAL A 398 3.80 -7.76 -35.12
CA VAL A 398 3.41 -7.92 -36.53
C VAL A 398 2.18 -7.07 -36.83
N ASN A 399 1.16 -7.14 -35.98
CA ASN A 399 -0.07 -6.35 -36.09
C ASN A 399 -0.65 -6.08 -34.69
N ASP A 400 -1.17 -4.88 -34.46
CA ASP A 400 -1.73 -4.45 -33.16
C ASP A 400 -3.01 -3.65 -33.41
N ASP A 401 -4.16 -4.17 -32.97
CA ASP A 401 -5.45 -3.49 -33.11
C ASP A 401 -5.68 -2.37 -32.09
N ARG A 402 -4.77 -2.22 -31.12
CA ARG A 402 -4.81 -1.26 -30.01
C ARG A 402 -5.99 -1.42 -29.06
N LYS A 403 -6.76 -2.49 -29.20
CA LYS A 403 -8.01 -2.77 -28.47
C LYS A 403 -7.98 -4.07 -27.67
N GLY A 404 -7.01 -4.95 -27.93
CA GLY A 404 -6.81 -6.18 -27.17
C GLY A 404 -6.29 -7.35 -27.99
N THR A 405 -6.14 -7.22 -29.32
CA THR A 405 -5.59 -8.27 -30.18
C THR A 405 -4.21 -7.87 -30.68
N LEU A 406 -3.22 -8.70 -30.40
CA LEU A 406 -1.85 -8.55 -30.87
C LEU A 406 -1.45 -9.79 -31.68
N GLU A 407 -0.91 -9.60 -32.87
CA GLU A 407 -0.15 -10.60 -33.59
C GLU A 407 1.34 -10.28 -33.43
N PHE A 408 2.13 -11.25 -32.99
CA PHE A 408 3.56 -11.04 -32.73
C PHE A 408 4.40 -12.25 -33.13
N LYS A 409 5.66 -11.99 -33.47
CA LYS A 409 6.68 -13.02 -33.70
C LYS A 409 7.36 -13.33 -32.37
N ALA A 410 7.43 -14.60 -31.98
CA ALA A 410 8.22 -15.02 -30.83
C ALA A 410 9.71 -14.65 -31.05
N PRO A 411 10.45 -14.26 -29.98
CA PRO A 411 11.88 -14.02 -30.06
C PRO A 411 12.65 -15.15 -30.76
N GLU A 412 13.77 -14.80 -31.41
CA GLU A 412 14.67 -15.80 -32.03
C GLU A 412 15.55 -16.50 -30.98
N GLU A 413 15.88 -15.78 -29.89
CA GLU A 413 16.66 -16.32 -28.79
C GLU A 413 15.76 -17.12 -27.84
N GLY A 414 16.12 -18.38 -27.60
CA GLY A 414 15.40 -19.26 -26.68
C GLY A 414 15.54 -18.81 -25.23
N GLY A 415 14.48 -19.00 -24.43
CA GLY A 415 14.47 -18.62 -23.01
C GLY A 415 13.11 -18.13 -22.51
N PRO A 416 13.03 -17.75 -21.22
CA PRO A 416 11.83 -17.23 -20.60
C PRO A 416 11.63 -15.74 -20.92
N TYR A 417 10.41 -15.39 -21.30
CA TYR A 417 9.97 -14.02 -21.58
C TYR A 417 8.60 -13.79 -20.94
N ARG A 418 8.20 -12.53 -20.93
CA ARG A 418 6.89 -12.09 -20.47
C ARG A 418 6.35 -11.02 -21.39
N LEU A 419 5.11 -11.23 -21.84
CA LEU A 419 4.37 -10.23 -22.59
C LEU A 419 3.50 -9.45 -21.61
N PHE A 420 3.71 -8.14 -21.56
CA PHE A 420 2.91 -7.19 -20.78
C PHE A 420 1.88 -6.51 -21.67
N ALA A 421 0.71 -6.26 -21.11
CA ALA A 421 -0.35 -5.47 -21.68
C ALA A 421 -0.73 -4.35 -20.72
N TYR A 422 -0.70 -3.12 -21.20
CA TYR A 422 -1.08 -1.91 -20.46
C TYR A 422 -2.29 -1.27 -21.13
N VAL A 423 -3.40 -1.19 -20.42
CA VAL A 423 -4.64 -0.58 -20.86
C VAL A 423 -4.72 0.80 -20.25
N THR A 424 -4.72 1.87 -21.05
CA THR A 424 -4.77 3.25 -20.53
C THR A 424 -5.94 4.03 -21.10
N ASN A 425 -6.50 4.95 -20.32
CA ASN A 425 -7.54 5.87 -20.77
C ASN A 425 -7.05 7.32 -20.78
N ARG A 426 -7.91 8.24 -21.23
CA ARG A 426 -7.61 9.69 -21.33
C ARG A 426 -7.43 10.39 -19.98
N PHE A 427 -7.74 9.72 -18.87
CA PHE A 427 -7.73 10.29 -17.51
C PHE A 427 -6.53 9.86 -16.69
N ASN A 428 -5.47 9.37 -17.35
CA ASN A 428 -4.27 8.88 -16.69
C ASN A 428 -4.58 7.73 -15.71
N ARG A 429 -5.54 6.89 -16.08
CA ARG A 429 -5.87 5.64 -15.38
C ARG A 429 -5.48 4.44 -16.23
N ALA A 430 -5.15 3.35 -15.56
CA ALA A 430 -4.65 2.16 -16.23
C ALA A 430 -5.08 0.83 -15.62
N ALA A 431 -4.97 -0.21 -16.43
CA ALA A 431 -4.88 -1.60 -15.99
C ALA A 431 -3.63 -2.24 -16.61
N ALA A 432 -3.06 -3.20 -15.90
CA ALA A 432 -1.99 -4.04 -16.42
C ALA A 432 -2.24 -5.52 -16.18
N ALA A 433 -1.80 -6.33 -17.14
CA ALA A 433 -1.70 -7.77 -17.04
C ALA A 433 -0.45 -8.23 -17.79
N ASN A 434 0.03 -9.43 -17.47
CA ASN A 434 1.11 -10.04 -18.22
C ASN A 434 0.96 -11.56 -18.27
N VAL A 435 1.62 -12.18 -19.26
CA VAL A 435 1.67 -13.63 -19.44
C VAL A 435 3.12 -14.05 -19.67
N PRO A 436 3.71 -14.89 -18.79
CA PRO A 436 5.00 -15.50 -19.04
C PRO A 436 4.88 -16.58 -20.12
N PHE A 437 5.91 -16.68 -20.97
CA PHE A 437 6.04 -17.73 -21.97
C PHE A 437 7.51 -18.12 -22.15
N PHE A 438 7.76 -19.31 -22.68
CA PHE A 438 9.11 -19.81 -22.93
C PHE A 438 9.32 -20.10 -24.41
N VAL A 439 10.37 -19.56 -25.01
CA VAL A 439 10.75 -19.81 -26.41
C VAL A 439 11.70 -21.00 -26.48
N ARG A 440 11.37 -21.96 -27.36
CA ARG A 440 12.17 -23.16 -27.64
C ARG A 440 12.85 -23.12 -29.00
#